data_AF-A0A916SNH6-F1
#
_entry.id   AF-A0A916SNH6-F1
#
_cell.length_a   1.000
_cell.length_b   1.000
_cell.length_c   1.000
_cell.angle_alpha   90.00
_cell.angle_beta   90.00
_cell.angle_gamma   90.00
#
_symmetry.space_group_name_H-M   'P 1'
#
loop_
_entity.id
_entity.type
_entity.pdbx_description
1 polymer ?
#
loop_
_entity_poly.entity_id
_entity_poly.type
_entity_poly.pdbx_seq_one_letter_code
_entity_poly.pdbx_strand_id
1 'polypeptide(L)'
;MSVTAYFLKAFDRTLQSVSLPDGKAQIETIIRLIGCKQLDIAKVDGHFVFCERGLADGMPCVTVIDGYLEPIAGNLIITGTDEDEEIINPSAPIQAFAERITLVHPVIDPVFLTGSGSRRCRFHLRMHDCRPTVIAKLN
;
A
#
# COMPACT_ATOMS: atom_id res chain seq x y z
N MET A 1 -17.15 13.01 -14.28
CA MET A 1 -17.56 12.41 -12.99
C MET A 1 -16.28 12.10 -12.22
N SER A 2 -16.33 11.36 -11.12
CA SER A 2 -15.12 10.94 -10.41
C SER A 2 -15.31 9.53 -9.88
N VAL A 3 -14.27 8.72 -9.95
CA VAL A 3 -14.29 7.34 -9.49
C VAL A 3 -13.70 7.25 -8.08
N THR A 4 -14.35 6.47 -7.22
CA THR A 4 -13.79 6.14 -5.90
C THR A 4 -12.68 5.11 -6.08
N ALA A 5 -11.55 5.31 -5.41
CA ALA A 5 -10.48 4.33 -5.30
C ALA A 5 -10.05 4.17 -3.85
N TYR A 6 -9.28 3.13 -3.54
CA TYR A 6 -8.68 2.95 -2.22
C TYR A 6 -7.20 3.25 -2.29
N PHE A 7 -6.72 4.10 -1.39
CA PHE A 7 -5.33 4.48 -1.27
C PHE A 7 -4.71 3.82 -0.05
N LEU A 8 -3.79 2.90 -0.30
CA LEU A 8 -2.98 2.24 0.73
C LEU A 8 -1.70 3.04 0.91
N LYS A 9 -1.54 3.65 2.08
CA LYS A 9 -0.24 4.17 2.52
C LYS A 9 0.48 3.07 3.27
N ALA A 10 1.38 2.37 2.60
CA ALA A 10 1.99 1.14 3.14
C ALA A 10 2.81 1.43 4.41
N PHE A 11 3.59 2.51 4.41
CA PHE A 11 4.39 2.90 5.58
C PHE A 11 3.52 3.29 6.78
N ASP A 12 2.47 4.08 6.55
CA ASP A 12 1.54 4.51 7.61
C ASP A 12 0.59 3.39 8.03
N ARG A 13 0.54 2.29 7.27
CA ARG A 13 -0.38 1.16 7.44
C ARG A 13 -1.84 1.58 7.43
N THR A 14 -2.19 2.52 6.56
CA THR A 14 -3.55 3.05 6.46
C THR A 14 -4.13 2.80 5.07
N LEU A 15 -5.43 2.47 5.03
CA LEU A 15 -6.21 2.32 3.81
C LEU A 15 -7.39 3.29 3.87
N GLN A 16 -7.56 4.12 2.85
CA GLN A 16 -8.61 5.15 2.83
C GLN A 16 -9.22 5.32 1.45
N SER A 17 -10.49 5.73 1.40
CA SER A 17 -11.15 6.05 0.14
C SER A 17 -10.72 7.42 -0.38
N VAL A 18 -10.30 7.48 -1.64
CA VAL A 18 -9.95 8.70 -2.37
C VAL A 18 -10.85 8.85 -3.60
N SER A 19 -10.96 10.08 -4.12
CA SER A 19 -11.65 10.35 -5.38
C SER A 19 -10.61 10.59 -6.46
N LEU A 20 -10.71 9.87 -7.57
CA LEU A 20 -9.90 10.05 -8.76
C LEU A 20 -10.71 10.85 -9.80
N PRO A 21 -10.12 11.87 -10.43
CA PRO A 21 -10.79 12.57 -11.54
C PRO A 21 -10.92 11.64 -12.74
N ASP A 22 -11.92 11.86 -13.58
CA ASP A 22 -12.05 11.15 -14.85
C ASP A 22 -11.08 11.70 -15.91
N GLY A 23 -10.80 10.87 -16.93
CA GLY A 23 -10.06 11.27 -18.13
C GLY A 23 -8.55 11.46 -17.89
N LYS A 24 -7.92 12.35 -18.65
CA LYS A 24 -6.45 12.45 -18.72
C LYS A 24 -5.77 12.71 -17.37
N ALA A 25 -6.44 13.42 -16.45
CA ALA A 25 -5.89 13.75 -15.14
C ALA A 25 -5.89 12.56 -14.16
N GLN A 26 -6.55 11.45 -14.50
CA GLN A 26 -6.70 10.28 -13.62
C GLN A 26 -5.34 9.64 -13.31
N ILE A 27 -4.56 9.32 -14.35
CA ILE A 27 -3.23 8.69 -14.20
C ILE A 27 -2.24 9.63 -13.52
N GLU A 28 -2.24 10.92 -13.85
CA GLU A 28 -1.38 11.92 -13.18
C GLU A 28 -1.68 12.00 -11.68
N THR A 29 -2.96 11.91 -11.30
CA THR A 29 -3.38 11.89 -9.91
C THR A 29 -2.90 10.63 -9.20
N ILE A 30 -3.00 9.45 -9.84
CA ILE A 30 -2.52 8.18 -9.30
C ILE A 30 -1.01 8.24 -9.04
N ILE A 31 -0.22 8.67 -10.03
CA ILE A 31 1.24 8.82 -9.91
C ILE A 31 1.59 9.75 -8.73
N ARG A 32 0.90 10.89 -8.61
CA ARG A 32 1.11 11.84 -7.52
C ARG A 32 0.76 11.25 -6.15
N LEU A 33 -0.33 10.49 -6.05
CA LEU A 33 -0.74 9.87 -4.79
C LEU A 33 0.24 8.79 -4.35
N ILE A 34 0.69 7.94 -5.29
CA ILE A 34 1.68 6.90 -5.00
C ILE A 34 3.03 7.54 -4.63
N GLY A 35 3.39 8.63 -5.30
CA GLY A 35 4.68 9.31 -5.12
C GLY A 35 5.81 8.68 -5.94
N CYS A 36 5.48 7.94 -7.01
CA CYS A 36 6.43 7.22 -7.86
C CYS A 36 6.75 7.98 -9.15
N LYS A 37 7.82 7.57 -9.85
CA LYS A 37 8.15 8.05 -11.20
C LYS A 37 7.64 7.14 -12.31
N GLN A 38 7.61 5.83 -12.04
CA GLN A 38 7.16 4.81 -12.96
C GLN A 38 6.10 3.97 -12.29
N LEU A 39 4.99 3.81 -13.00
CA LEU A 39 3.83 3.10 -12.56
C LEU A 39 3.86 1.66 -13.11
N ASP A 40 3.39 0.73 -12.30
CA ASP A 40 3.03 -0.61 -12.72
C ASP A 40 1.58 -0.92 -12.29
N ILE A 41 0.96 -1.88 -12.98
CA ILE A 41 -0.45 -2.23 -12.78
C ILE A 41 -0.56 -3.74 -12.63
N ALA A 42 -1.00 -4.18 -11.47
CA ALA A 42 -1.38 -5.57 -11.23
C ALA A 42 -2.91 -5.72 -11.32
N LYS A 43 -3.38 -6.79 -11.96
CA LYS A 43 -4.80 -7.15 -12.00
C LYS A 43 -5.07 -8.23 -10.97
N VAL A 44 -5.97 -7.95 -10.02
CA VAL A 44 -6.31 -8.86 -8.92
C VAL A 44 -7.81 -8.93 -8.78
N ASP A 45 -8.42 -10.07 -9.12
CA ASP A 45 -9.86 -10.34 -9.00
C ASP A 45 -10.77 -9.19 -9.45
N GLY A 46 -10.61 -8.72 -10.69
CA GLY A 46 -11.43 -7.64 -11.25
C GLY A 46 -11.11 -6.24 -10.70
N HIS A 47 -9.94 -6.07 -10.10
CA HIS A 47 -9.44 -4.78 -9.62
C HIS A 47 -8.06 -4.49 -10.20
N PHE A 48 -7.77 -3.22 -10.42
CA PHE A 48 -6.41 -2.76 -10.71
C PHE A 48 -5.74 -2.29 -9.43
N VAL A 49 -4.51 -2.73 -9.25
CA VAL A 49 -3.61 -2.30 -8.20
C VAL A 49 -2.46 -1.56 -8.86
N PHE A 50 -2.52 -0.24 -8.79
CA PHE A 50 -1.51 0.68 -9.26
C PHE A 50 -0.41 0.81 -8.21
N CYS A 51 0.84 0.64 -8.61
CA CYS A 51 1.98 0.66 -7.71
C CYS A 51 3.22 1.29 -8.34
N GLU A 52 4.25 1.51 -7.53
CA GLU A 52 5.58 1.82 -8.05
C GLU A 52 6.17 0.57 -8.71
N ARG A 53 6.77 0.76 -9.89
CA ARG A 53 7.41 -0.33 -10.62
C ARG A 53 8.64 -0.85 -9.89
N GLY A 54 8.62 -2.14 -9.57
CA GLY A 54 9.76 -2.89 -9.07
C GLY A 54 10.01 -2.72 -7.57
N LEU A 55 10.78 -3.66 -7.03
CA LEU A 55 11.27 -3.62 -5.66
C LEU A 55 12.59 -2.84 -5.64
N ALA A 56 12.68 -1.78 -4.83
CA ALA A 56 13.89 -0.99 -4.66
C ALA A 56 14.66 -1.36 -3.39
N ASP A 57 15.98 -1.20 -3.39
CA ASP A 57 16.76 -1.35 -2.16
C ASP A 57 16.33 -0.31 -1.12
N GLY A 58 16.24 -0.75 0.14
CA GLY A 58 15.90 0.14 1.26
C GLY A 58 14.41 0.43 1.43
N MET A 59 13.51 -0.32 0.77
CA MET A 59 12.07 -0.18 1.04
C MET A 59 11.75 -0.46 2.51
N PRO A 60 10.92 0.40 3.14
CA PRO A 60 10.58 0.24 4.55
C PRO A 60 9.51 -0.83 4.79
N CYS A 61 8.78 -1.25 3.76
CA CYS A 61 7.73 -2.26 3.86
C CYS A 61 7.36 -2.78 2.46
N VAL A 62 6.72 -3.95 2.41
CA VAL A 62 6.09 -4.51 1.21
C VAL A 62 4.66 -4.91 1.52
N THR A 63 3.83 -4.96 0.48
CA THR A 63 2.43 -5.35 0.55
C THR A 63 2.24 -6.70 -0.14
N VAL A 64 1.64 -7.65 0.56
CA VAL A 64 1.16 -8.92 -0.02
C VAL A 64 -0.36 -8.82 -0.14
N ILE A 65 -0.90 -9.21 -1.29
CA ILE A 65 -2.33 -9.20 -1.58
C ILE A 65 -2.75 -10.64 -1.89
N ASP A 66 -3.76 -11.15 -1.19
CA ASP A 66 -4.31 -12.48 -1.47
C ASP A 66 -4.73 -12.58 -2.94
N GLY A 67 -4.28 -13.63 -3.63
CA GLY A 67 -4.52 -13.84 -5.06
C GLY A 67 -3.49 -13.19 -6.00
N TYR A 68 -2.49 -12.48 -5.46
CA TYR A 68 -1.37 -11.95 -6.23
C TYR A 68 -0.04 -12.55 -5.73
N LEU A 69 0.77 -13.06 -6.65
CA LEU A 69 1.95 -13.89 -6.30
C LEU A 69 3.14 -13.07 -5.78
N GLU A 70 3.29 -11.84 -6.25
CA GLU A 70 4.49 -11.04 -5.99
C GLU A 70 4.22 -9.96 -4.94
N PRO A 71 5.12 -9.74 -3.98
CA PRO A 71 5.02 -8.58 -3.09
C PRO A 71 5.08 -7.27 -3.87
N ILE A 72 4.30 -6.29 -3.45
CA ILE A 72 4.20 -4.98 -4.08
C ILE A 72 4.83 -3.92 -3.17
N ALA A 73 5.69 -3.08 -3.75
CA ALA A 73 6.35 -1.98 -3.07
C ALA A 73 5.50 -0.72 -2.98
N GLY A 74 5.81 0.09 -1.97
CA GLY A 74 5.34 1.47 -1.89
C GLY A 74 3.85 1.60 -1.61
N ASN A 75 3.33 2.79 -1.89
CA ASN A 75 1.91 3.07 -1.73
C ASN A 75 1.11 2.54 -2.92
N LEU A 76 -0.13 2.14 -2.70
CA LEU A 76 -0.96 1.53 -3.74
C LEU A 76 -2.24 2.33 -3.96
N ILE A 77 -2.68 2.43 -5.21
CA ILE A 77 -4.05 2.82 -5.53
C ILE A 77 -4.79 1.60 -6.06
N ILE A 78 -5.95 1.30 -5.49
CA ILE A 78 -6.79 0.15 -5.83
C ILE A 78 -8.10 0.67 -6.42
N THR A 79 -8.44 0.23 -7.63
CA THR A 79 -9.68 0.58 -8.33
C THR A 79 -10.41 -0.68 -8.76
N GLY A 80 -11.70 -0.57 -9.08
CA GLY A 80 -12.35 -1.61 -9.88
C GLY A 80 -11.89 -1.53 -11.34
N THR A 81 -12.13 -2.59 -12.09
CA THR A 81 -12.06 -2.58 -13.55
C THR A 81 -13.22 -3.36 -14.16
N ASP A 82 -13.69 -2.92 -15.33
CA ASP A 82 -14.72 -3.61 -16.10
C ASP A 82 -14.14 -4.50 -17.21
N GLU A 83 -15.00 -5.01 -18.10
CA GLU A 83 -14.63 -5.87 -19.21
C GLU A 83 -13.79 -5.15 -20.28
N ASP A 84 -13.92 -3.83 -20.37
CA ASP A 84 -13.19 -2.97 -21.32
C ASP A 84 -11.86 -2.48 -20.73
N GLU A 85 -11.48 -2.96 -19.54
CA GLU A 85 -10.28 -2.55 -18.80
C GLU A 85 -10.28 -1.07 -18.38
N GLU A 86 -11.47 -0.48 -18.23
CA GLU A 86 -11.62 0.89 -17.76
C GLU A 86 -11.60 0.96 -16.23
N ILE A 87 -11.18 2.11 -15.69
CA ILE A 87 -11.15 2.34 -14.24
C ILE A 87 -12.56 2.67 -13.75
N ILE A 88 -13.11 1.80 -12.90
CA ILE A 88 -14.42 1.98 -12.28
C ILE A 88 -14.35 1.93 -10.75
N ASN A 89 -15.48 2.20 -10.09
CA ASN A 89 -15.56 2.04 -8.63
C ASN A 89 -15.26 0.58 -8.24
N PRO A 90 -14.50 0.32 -7.17
CA PRO A 90 -14.31 -1.02 -6.62
C PRO A 90 -15.64 -1.72 -6.38
N SER A 91 -15.73 -2.98 -6.79
CA SER A 91 -16.94 -3.79 -6.63
C SER A 91 -17.09 -4.33 -5.20
N ALA A 92 -15.98 -4.41 -4.44
CA ALA A 92 -15.97 -4.80 -3.04
C ALA A 92 -15.70 -3.60 -2.11
N PRO A 93 -16.29 -3.59 -0.89
CA PRO A 93 -16.06 -2.53 0.08
C PRO A 93 -14.61 -2.51 0.58
N ILE A 94 -14.16 -1.34 1.04
CA ILE A 94 -12.78 -1.12 1.51
C ILE A 94 -12.35 -2.10 2.62
N GLN A 95 -13.28 -2.55 3.47
CA GLN A 95 -13.02 -3.54 4.51
C GLN A 95 -12.65 -4.90 3.93
N ALA A 96 -13.34 -5.35 2.88
CA ALA A 96 -13.03 -6.62 2.22
C ALA A 96 -11.62 -6.59 1.59
N PHE A 97 -11.18 -5.42 1.09
CA PHE A 97 -9.82 -5.23 0.65
C PHE A 97 -8.81 -5.25 1.79
N ALA A 98 -9.08 -4.56 2.89
CA ALA A 98 -8.20 -4.55 4.05
C ALA A 98 -7.95 -5.96 4.61
N GLU A 99 -8.93 -6.86 4.53
CA GLU A 99 -8.80 -8.24 4.98
C GLU A 99 -7.86 -9.09 4.11
N ARG A 100 -7.72 -8.74 2.83
CA ARG A 100 -6.86 -9.42 1.86
C ARG A 100 -5.43 -8.90 1.80
N ILE A 101 -5.15 -7.81 2.52
CA ILE A 101 -3.86 -7.13 2.49
C ILE A 101 -3.06 -7.48 3.73
N THR A 102 -1.84 -7.94 3.51
CA THR A 102 -0.81 -8.09 4.55
C THR A 102 0.35 -7.15 4.26
N LEU A 103 0.58 -6.20 5.17
CA LEU A 103 1.75 -5.33 5.19
C LEU A 103 2.86 -6.01 5.98
N VAL A 104 3.99 -6.23 5.33
CA VAL A 104 5.19 -6.83 5.92
C VAL A 104 6.20 -5.71 6.14
N HIS A 105 6.57 -5.46 7.39
CA HIS A 105 7.53 -4.41 7.74
C HIS A 105 8.55 -4.88 8.77
N PRO A 106 9.80 -4.37 8.73
CA PRO A 106 10.76 -4.61 9.78
C PRO A 106 10.37 -3.81 11.03
N VAL A 107 10.60 -4.42 12.18
CA VAL A 107 10.57 -3.79 13.50
C VAL A 107 11.98 -3.85 14.06
N ILE A 108 12.49 -2.69 14.45
CA ILE A 108 13.85 -2.52 14.98
C ILE A 108 13.72 -2.23 16.47
N ASP A 109 13.94 -3.24 17.30
CA ASP A 109 13.85 -3.11 18.75
C ASP A 109 15.22 -2.77 19.34
N PRO A 110 15.39 -1.65 20.05
CA PRO A 110 16.62 -1.35 20.76
C PRO A 110 16.78 -2.23 21.99
N VAL A 111 17.96 -2.79 22.16
CA VAL A 111 18.36 -3.59 23.32
C VAL A 111 19.53 -2.90 24.00
N PHE A 112 19.25 -2.32 25.16
CA PHE A 112 20.26 -1.61 25.95
C PHE A 112 21.05 -2.61 26.79
N LEU A 113 22.37 -2.61 26.62
CA LEU A 113 23.27 -3.44 27.41
C LEU A 113 23.70 -2.69 28.66
N THR A 114 23.55 -3.32 29.82
CA THR A 114 24.08 -2.82 31.08
C THR A 114 25.55 -3.24 31.23
N GLY A 115 26.43 -2.28 31.55
CA GLY A 115 27.87 -2.50 31.70
C GLY A 115 28.61 -1.30 32.29
N SER A 116 29.76 -1.57 32.92
CA SER A 116 30.56 -0.62 33.71
C SER A 116 31.27 0.45 32.86
N GLY A 117 30.54 1.44 32.37
CA GLY A 117 31.10 2.71 31.89
C GLY A 117 30.67 3.18 30.50
N SER A 118 30.02 2.36 29.67
CA SER A 118 29.45 2.79 28.39
C SER A 118 28.06 2.20 28.14
N ARG A 119 27.08 3.06 27.84
CA ARG A 119 25.75 2.64 27.35
C ARG A 119 25.92 2.11 25.94
N ARG A 120 25.91 0.78 25.80
CA ARG A 120 25.92 0.11 24.49
C ARG A 120 24.49 -0.26 24.10
N CYS A 121 24.16 -0.11 22.84
CA CYS A 121 22.88 -0.50 22.26
C CYS A 121 23.11 -1.55 21.17
N ARG A 122 22.28 -2.59 21.13
CA ARG A 122 22.13 -3.49 19.98
C ARG A 122 20.72 -3.33 19.44
N PHE A 123 20.48 -3.79 18.22
CA PHE A 123 19.14 -3.84 17.65
C PHE A 123 18.75 -5.29 17.36
N HIS A 124 17.54 -5.67 17.73
CA HIS A 124 16.90 -6.86 17.21
C HIS A 124 16.03 -6.46 16.02
N LEU A 125 16.23 -7.14 14.90
CA LEU A 125 15.40 -7.00 13.71
C LEU A 125 14.39 -8.15 13.68
N ARG A 126 13.11 -7.82 13.55
CA ARG A 126 12.03 -8.80 13.36
C ARG A 126 11.14 -8.35 12.22
N MET A 127 10.61 -9.30 11.45
CA MET A 127 9.54 -8.99 10.50
C MET A 127 8.20 -9.03 11.23
N HIS A 128 7.33 -8.08 10.93
CA HIS A 128 6.01 -7.99 11.50
C HIS A 128 4.98 -7.84 10.38
N ASP A 129 3.97 -8.71 10.45
CA ASP A 129 2.87 -8.76 9.50
C ASP A 129 1.65 -8.11 10.13
N CYS A 130 0.98 -7.23 9.40
CA CYS A 130 -0.23 -6.58 9.87
C CYS A 130 -1.18 -6.24 8.73
N ARG A 131 -2.46 -6.11 9.06
CA ARG A 131 -3.47 -5.57 8.13
C ARG A 131 -3.47 -4.04 8.20
N PRO A 132 -3.78 -3.33 7.10
CA PRO A 132 -3.93 -1.89 7.15
C PRO A 132 -5.13 -1.49 8.00
N THR A 133 -5.01 -0.35 8.66
CA THR A 133 -6.12 0.29 9.37
C THR A 133 -6.96 1.08 8.38
N VAL A 134 -8.26 0.77 8.29
CA VAL A 134 -9.19 1.54 7.47
C VAL A 134 -9.48 2.87 8.15
N ILE A 135 -9.20 3.98 7.46
CA ILE A 135 -9.49 5.33 7.95
C ILE A 135 -10.82 5.79 7.34
N ALA A 136 -11.79 6.08 8.21
CA ALA A 136 -13.04 6.71 7.79
C ALA A 136 -12.75 8.11 7.23
N LYS A 137 -13.42 8.50 6.15
CA LYS A 137 -13.33 9.89 5.66
C LYS A 137 -13.65 10.83 6.82
N LEU A 138 -12.72 11.73 7.15
CA LEU A 138 -13.05 12.94 7.91
C LEU A 138 -13.93 13.78 6.97
N ASN A 139 -15.18 13.98 7.37
CA ASN A 139 -16.14 14.84 6.68
C ASN A 139 -15.62 16.29 6.60
#